data_AF-A0A662MEW6-F1
#
_entry.id   AF-A0A662MEW6-F1
#
_cell.length_a   1.000
_cell.length_b   1.000
_cell.length_c   1.000
_cell.angle_alpha   90.00
_cell.angle_beta   90.00
_cell.angle_gamma   90.00
#
_symmetry.space_group_name_H-M   'P 1'
#
loop_
_entity.id
_entity.type
_entity.pdbx_description
1 polymer ?
#
loop_
_entity_poly.entity_id
_entity_poly.type
_entity_poly.pdbx_seq_one_letter_code
_entity_poly.pdbx_strand_id
1 'polypeptide(L)' 'INYELPTDKLTQRDIKALQDELKDPRFSSEFWQNEIKLQLKIGKKAEQQALAKYGLNYVTDVYLPEKLSELGVLKR' A
#
# COMPACT_ATOMS: atom_id res chain seq x y z
N ILE A 1 -5.17 7.37 5.59
CA ILE A 1 -4.49 6.08 5.87
C ILE A 1 -5.48 5.24 6.67
N ASN A 2 -5.84 4.05 6.19
CA ASN A 2 -6.98 3.29 6.70
C ASN A 2 -6.63 2.31 7.83
N TYR A 3 -5.33 2.02 8.02
CA TYR A 3 -4.85 1.11 9.06
C TYR A 3 -3.66 1.75 9.81
N GLU A 4 -3.63 1.60 11.13
CA GLU A 4 -2.52 2.07 11.97
C GLU A 4 -1.42 1.02 12.08
N LEU A 5 -0.67 0.88 10.99
CA LEU A 5 0.42 -0.11 10.91
C LEU A 5 1.72 0.41 11.54
N PRO A 6 2.57 -0.49 12.07
CA PRO A 6 3.99 -0.21 12.25
C PRO A 6 4.60 0.23 10.91
N THR A 7 5.27 1.38 10.90
CA THR A 7 5.82 1.97 9.69
C THR A 7 7.27 2.38 9.88
N ASP A 8 8.06 2.23 8.82
CA ASP A 8 9.40 2.79 8.72
C ASP A 8 9.40 4.05 7.85
N LYS A 9 10.45 4.87 7.99
CA LYS A 9 10.68 5.98 7.05
C LYS A 9 11.13 5.44 5.71
N LEU A 10 10.75 6.13 4.63
CA LEU A 10 11.32 5.84 3.31
C LEU A 10 12.83 6.12 3.33
N THR A 11 13.59 5.22 2.73
CA THR A 11 15.01 5.44 2.48
C THR A 11 15.21 6.26 1.21
N GLN A 12 16.42 6.80 1.01
CA GLN A 12 16.76 7.50 -0.24
C GLN A 12 16.56 6.62 -1.48
N ARG A 13 16.82 5.31 -1.36
CA ARG A 13 16.61 4.33 -2.43
C ARG A 13 15.11 4.17 -2.73
N ASP A 14 14.27 4.09 -1.70
CA ASP A 14 12.82 3.99 -1.86
C ASP A 14 12.26 5.24 -2.57
N ILE A 15 12.68 6.44 -2.13
CA ILE A 15 12.26 7.70 -2.76
C ILE A 15 12.66 7.74 -4.22
N LYS A 16 13.90 7.34 -4.55
CA LYS A 16 14.36 7.29 -5.95
C LYS A 16 13.54 6.30 -6.77
N ALA A 17 13.26 5.12 -6.24
CA ALA A 17 12.43 4.12 -6.92
C ALA A 17 11.02 4.66 -7.22
N LEU A 18 10.36 5.28 -6.24
CA LEU A 18 9.03 5.89 -6.43
C LEU A 18 9.05 7.03 -7.46
N GLN A 19 10.12 7.84 -7.51
CA GLN A 19 10.29 8.88 -8.53
C GLN A 19 10.51 8.31 -9.93
N ASP A 20 11.22 7.18 -10.04
CA ASP A 20 11.42 6.47 -11.29
C ASP A 20 10.10 5.80 -11.75
N GLU A 21 9.31 5.23 -10.83
CA GLU A 21 7.97 4.68 -11.11
C GLU A 21 6.99 5.73 -11.64
N LEU A 22 7.04 6.97 -11.14
CA LEU A 22 6.19 8.06 -11.66
C LEU A 22 6.42 8.35 -13.15
N LYS A 23 7.61 8.03 -13.68
CA LYS A 23 7.98 8.24 -15.09
C LYS A 23 7.76 6.99 -15.94
N ASP A 24 7.48 5.86 -15.32
CA ASP A 24 7.31 4.58 -16.01
C ASP A 24 5.88 4.44 -16.54
N PRO A 25 5.69 4.15 -17.84
CA PRO A 25 4.37 4.07 -18.45
C PRO A 25 3.47 2.99 -17.83
N ARG A 26 4.03 1.97 -17.15
CA ARG A 26 3.26 0.94 -16.44
C ARG A 26 2.45 1.50 -15.27
N PHE A 27 2.89 2.63 -14.71
CA PHE A 27 2.23 3.32 -13.59
C PHE A 27 1.57 4.64 -14.02
N SER A 28 1.28 4.80 -15.32
CA SER A 28 0.72 6.04 -15.87
C SER A 28 -0.75 6.30 -15.53
N SER A 29 -1.49 5.30 -15.04
CA SER A 29 -2.88 5.48 -14.63
C SER A 29 -3.00 6.48 -13.46
N GLU A 30 -4.09 7.23 -13.41
CA GLU A 30 -4.37 8.19 -12.33
C GLU A 30 -4.30 7.55 -10.94
N PHE A 31 -4.84 6.33 -10.80
CA PHE A 31 -4.78 5.57 -9.55
C PHE A 31 -3.33 5.41 -9.04
N TRP A 32 -2.45 4.80 -9.85
CA TRP A 32 -1.05 4.58 -9.48
C TRP A 32 -0.28 5.88 -9.23
N GLN A 33 -0.48 6.91 -10.07
CA GLN A 33 0.16 8.20 -9.88
C GLN A 33 -0.23 8.86 -8.55
N ASN A 34 -1.50 8.75 -8.15
CA ASN A 34 -1.99 9.30 -6.90
C ASN A 34 -1.45 8.55 -5.68
N GLU A 35 -1.44 7.21 -5.71
CA GLU A 35 -0.92 6.39 -4.61
C GLU A 35 0.60 6.58 -4.43
N ILE A 36 1.38 6.63 -5.51
CA ILE A 36 2.84 6.85 -5.43
C ILE A 36 3.14 8.25 -4.87
N LYS A 37 2.43 9.29 -5.32
CA LYS A 37 2.57 10.66 -4.78
C LYS A 37 2.15 10.74 -3.32
N LEU A 38 1.11 10.01 -2.93
CA LEU A 38 0.68 9.91 -1.54
C LEU A 38 1.75 9.26 -0.67
N GLN A 39 2.38 8.16 -1.13
CA GLN A 39 3.48 7.50 -0.43
C GLN A 39 4.66 8.46 -0.22
N LEU A 40 5.06 9.18 -1.28
CA LEU A 40 6.11 10.21 -1.22
C LEU A 40 5.77 11.33 -0.23
N LYS A 41 4.51 11.78 -0.19
CA LYS A 41 4.03 12.82 0.75
C LYS A 41 4.03 12.34 2.20
N ILE A 42 3.62 11.09 2.45
CA ILE A 42 3.59 10.51 3.80
C ILE A 42 5.02 10.24 4.28
N GLY A 43 5.92 9.83 3.38
CA GLY A 43 7.33 9.57 3.69
C GLY A 43 7.55 8.31 4.52
N LYS A 44 6.58 7.39 4.55
CA LYS A 44 6.62 6.15 5.32
C LYS A 44 6.37 4.94 4.44
N LYS A 45 6.80 3.75 4.88
CA LYS A 45 6.44 2.44 4.32
C LYS A 45 6.01 1.49 5.43
N ALA A 46 5.22 0.48 5.08
CA ALA A 46 4.84 -0.61 5.97
C ALA A 46 5.07 -1.95 5.26
N GLU A 47 5.59 -2.93 5.99
CA GLU A 47 5.71 -4.30 5.51
C GLU A 47 4.36 -5.01 5.53
N GLN A 48 4.13 -5.99 4.65
CA GLN A 48 2.88 -6.76 4.69
C GLN A 48 2.69 -7.47 6.05
N GLN A 49 3.80 -7.92 6.66
CA GLN A 49 3.80 -8.54 7.99
C GLN A 49 3.34 -7.59 9.10
N ALA A 50 3.37 -6.26 8.91
CA ALA A 50 2.87 -5.32 9.90
C ALA A 50 1.36 -5.43 10.15
N LEU A 51 0.60 -6.06 9.24
CA LEU A 51 -0.81 -6.41 9.47
C LEU A 51 -0.99 -7.41 10.61
N ALA A 52 0.04 -8.21 10.94
CA ALA A 52 0.03 -9.13 12.08
C ALA A 52 -0.06 -8.40 13.44
N LYS A 53 0.11 -7.07 13.49
CA LYS A 53 -0.20 -6.24 14.67
C LYS A 53 -1.64 -6.49 15.17
N TYR A 54 -2.56 -6.78 14.26
CA TYR A 54 -3.96 -7.04 14.58
C TYR A 54 -4.28 -8.53 14.80
N GLY A 55 -3.25 -9.40 14.82
CA GLY A 55 -3.36 -10.85 14.98
C GLY A 55 -2.85 -11.62 13.75
N LEU A 56 -2.35 -12.84 13.96
CA LEU A 56 -1.74 -13.66 12.91
C LEU A 56 -2.72 -13.99 11.76
N ASN A 57 -4.00 -14.14 12.08
CA ASN A 57 -5.04 -14.45 11.10
C ASN A 57 -5.71 -13.19 10.51
N TYR A 58 -5.30 -11.99 10.90
CA TYR A 58 -5.96 -10.75 10.47
C TYR A 58 -5.96 -10.58 8.94
N VAL A 59 -4.89 -11.02 8.28
CA VAL A 59 -4.76 -10.95 6.82
C VAL A 59 -5.82 -11.80 6.14
N THR A 60 -6.05 -13.02 6.62
CA THR A 60 -7.00 -13.98 6.03
C THR A 60 -8.44 -13.66 6.40
N ASP A 61 -8.66 -13.21 7.62
CA ASP A 61 -10.01 -13.11 8.19
C ASP A 61 -10.66 -11.74 7.91
N VAL A 62 -9.84 -10.69 7.75
CA VAL A 62 -10.32 -9.29 7.63
C VAL A 62 -9.78 -8.63 6.37
N TYR A 63 -8.45 -8.45 6.28
CA TYR A 63 -7.86 -7.57 5.28
C TYR A 63 -8.12 -8.03 3.83
N LEU A 64 -7.86 -9.31 3.51
CA LEU A 64 -8.06 -9.84 2.17
C LEU A 64 -9.56 -9.89 1.79
N PRO A 65 -10.47 -10.42 2.62
CA PRO A 65 -11.91 -10.38 2.33
C PRO A 65 -12.44 -8.97 2.06
N GLU A 66 -12.04 -7.97 2.86
CA GLU A 66 -12.42 -6.57 2.66
C GLU A 66 -11.90 -6.04 1.32
N LYS A 67 -10.60 -6.18 1.06
CA LYS A 67 -9.96 -5.67 -0.17
C LYS A 67 -10.51 -6.31 -1.43
N LEU A 68 -10.73 -7.62 -1.42
CA LEU A 68 -11.29 -8.33 -2.57
C LEU A 68 -12.76 -7.97 -2.82
N SER A 69 -13.52 -7.65 -1.76
CA SER A 69 -14.88 -7.12 -1.90
C SER A 69 -14.89 -5.70 -2.50
N GLU A 70 -13.98 -4.83 -2.07
CA GLU A 70 -13.80 -3.48 -2.64
C GLU A 70 -13.45 -3.53 -4.14
N LEU A 71 -12.64 -4.51 -4.55
CA LEU A 71 -12.29 -4.76 -5.95
C LEU A 71 -13.41 -5.47 -6.74
N GLY A 72 -14.52 -5.83 -6.10
CA GLY A 72 -15.64 -6.54 -6.73
C GLY A 72 -15.34 -8.00 -7.11
N VAL A 73 -14.23 -8.57 -6.60
CA VAL A 73 -13.82 -9.97 -6.86
C VAL A 73 -14.68 -10.93 -6.03
N LEU A 74 -14.92 -10.59 -4.77
CA LEU A 74 -15.87 -11.31 -3.93
C LEU A 74 -17.23 -10.63 -4.02
N LYS A 75 -18.23 -11.36 -4.50
CA LYS A 75 -19.64 -10.96 -4.32
C LYS A 75 -20.05 -11.42 -2.93
N ARG A 76 -20.49 -10.47 -2.10
CA ARG A 76 -21.19 -10.80 -0.84
C ARG A 76 -22.53 -11.46 -1.13
#